data_AF-A0A1G9X4P2-F1
#
_entry.id   AF-A0A1G9X4P2-F1
#
_cell.length_a   1.000
_cell.length_b   1.000
_cell.length_c   1.000
_cell.angle_alpha   90.00
_cell.angle_beta   90.00
_cell.angle_gamma   90.00
#
_symmetry.space_group_name_H-M   'P 1'
#
loop_
_entity.id
_entity.type
_entity.pdbx_description
1 polymer ?
#
loop_
_entity_poly.entity_id
_entity_poly.type
_entity_poly.pdbx_seq_one_letter_code
_entity_poly.pdbx_strand_id
1 'polypeptide(L)'
;MALHTTLYRRVTDPDLRLATLLGLLSVPITGALSWGTVPDERVVAGGTLSGAALVVVGLLVGYLYYDRPTDRRRAGIRAGLAASLAVVPVYLATMVSTVESSSPTIAAVSVVVTPIGIAIGTGFVVLVVSVTAVVGDRLAAVRSWRAEVREPGRVRQQETDGSSWWLYVAVYVALVPVAAGYVFGIVPRDLGSGLVGALLVLLTTVVAALALVSVYRDAKRLYEDGSPWVPNVLAYVGVPVAAFVVGYYVTTLSAWEAPAAAVGQYSFIGVCWAVAVVYLVDRRRATTAA
;
A
#
# COMPACT_ATOMS: atom_id res chain seq x y z
N MET A 1 24.68 29.14 14.64
CA MET A 1 24.80 29.15 13.17
C MET A 1 25.08 27.79 12.51
N ALA A 2 25.63 26.78 13.19
CA ALA A 2 25.94 25.47 12.59
C ALA A 2 24.72 24.57 12.27
N LEU A 3 23.60 24.71 12.98
CA LEU A 3 22.41 23.87 12.77
C LEU A 3 21.72 24.13 11.42
N HIS A 4 21.64 25.39 10.99
CA HIS A 4 20.96 25.76 9.75
C HIS A 4 21.69 25.25 8.51
N THR A 5 23.02 25.35 8.48
CA THR A 5 23.84 24.83 7.38
C THR A 5 23.83 23.31 7.33
N THR A 6 23.78 22.65 8.49
CA THR A 6 23.69 21.20 8.58
C THR A 6 22.32 20.70 8.12
N LEU A 7 21.22 21.34 8.54
CA LEU A 7 19.87 21.01 8.08
C LEU A 7 19.70 21.31 6.59
N TYR A 8 20.17 22.45 6.11
CA TYR A 8 20.11 22.81 4.70
C TYR A 8 20.86 21.79 3.84
N ARG A 9 22.12 21.47 4.18
CA ARG A 9 22.93 20.47 3.46
C ARG A 9 22.31 19.09 3.52
N ARG A 10 21.70 18.73 4.66
CA ARG A 10 20.96 17.47 4.80
C ARG A 10 19.76 17.49 3.86
N VAL A 11 18.98 18.58 3.79
CA VAL A 11 17.77 18.75 2.94
C VAL A 11 18.09 18.93 1.44
N THR A 12 19.25 19.46 1.08
CA THR A 12 19.69 19.66 -0.32
C THR A 12 20.64 18.60 -0.85
N ASP A 13 20.88 17.53 -0.08
CA ASP A 13 21.65 16.37 -0.55
C ASP A 13 21.17 15.92 -1.93
N PRO A 14 22.00 16.08 -3.00
CA PRO A 14 21.57 15.91 -4.38
C PRO A 14 21.06 14.50 -4.64
N ASP A 15 21.58 13.53 -3.90
CA ASP A 15 21.19 12.13 -3.99
C ASP A 15 19.77 11.89 -3.48
N LEU A 16 19.27 12.69 -2.52
CA LEU A 16 17.98 12.51 -1.86
C LEU A 16 16.95 13.60 -2.22
N ARG A 17 17.31 14.51 -3.13
CA ARG A 17 16.45 15.61 -3.57
C ARG A 17 15.16 15.13 -4.21
N LEU A 18 15.22 14.09 -5.04
CA LEU A 18 14.04 13.53 -5.72
C LEU A 18 13.05 12.94 -4.72
N ALA A 19 13.53 12.17 -3.74
CA ALA A 19 12.67 11.62 -2.68
C ALA A 19 11.98 12.72 -1.86
N THR A 20 12.70 13.81 -1.57
CA THR A 20 12.15 14.97 -0.85
C THR A 20 11.07 15.68 -1.69
N LEU A 21 11.33 15.90 -2.99
CA LEU A 21 10.38 16.54 -3.91
C LEU A 21 9.11 15.72 -4.08
N LEU A 22 9.22 14.40 -4.22
CA LEU A 22 8.05 13.51 -4.30
C LEU A 22 7.22 13.58 -3.02
N GLY A 23 7.86 13.56 -1.85
CA GLY A 23 7.19 13.74 -0.56
C GLY A 23 6.45 15.08 -0.49
N LEU A 24 7.10 16.19 -0.86
CA LEU A 24 6.47 17.52 -0.87
C LEU A 24 5.31 17.61 -1.87
N LEU A 25 5.44 17.00 -3.05
CA LEU A 25 4.39 16.97 -4.06
C LEU A 25 3.12 16.26 -3.58
N SER A 26 3.25 15.29 -2.66
CA SER A 26 2.10 14.61 -2.07
C SER A 26 1.31 15.46 -1.08
N VAL A 27 1.90 16.53 -0.54
CA VAL A 27 1.29 17.37 0.49
C VAL A 27 -0.01 18.04 0.02
N PRO A 28 -0.05 18.78 -1.11
CA PRO A 28 -1.29 19.40 -1.57
C PRO A 28 -2.37 18.38 -1.92
N ILE A 29 -2.00 17.23 -2.50
CA ILE A 29 -2.93 16.16 -2.85
C ILE A 29 -3.53 15.54 -1.58
N THR A 30 -2.69 15.20 -0.61
CA THR A 30 -3.12 14.62 0.67
C THR A 30 -4.00 15.60 1.43
N GLY A 31 -3.62 16.88 1.49
CA GLY A 31 -4.40 17.93 2.13
C GLY A 31 -5.78 18.09 1.49
N ALA A 32 -5.86 18.21 0.16
CA ALA A 32 -7.12 18.35 -0.57
C ALA A 32 -8.06 17.16 -0.35
N LEU A 33 -7.53 15.94 -0.42
CA LEU A 33 -8.31 14.71 -0.23
C LEU A 33 -8.74 14.48 1.23
N SER A 34 -8.01 15.03 2.19
CA SER A 34 -8.34 14.91 3.62
C SER A 34 -9.33 15.97 4.09
N TRP A 35 -9.50 17.05 3.31
CA TRP A 35 -10.31 18.21 3.70
C TRP A 35 -11.80 17.88 3.92
N GLY A 36 -12.34 16.90 3.20
CA GLY A 36 -13.73 16.46 3.37
C GLY A 36 -14.06 15.89 4.76
N THR A 37 -13.04 15.57 5.57
CA THR A 37 -13.21 14.99 6.91
C THR A 37 -13.00 15.98 8.05
N VAL A 38 -12.61 17.22 7.73
CA VAL A 38 -12.34 18.28 8.72
C VAL A 38 -13.59 18.74 9.49
N PRO A 39 -14.81 18.79 8.91
CA PRO A 39 -16.00 19.20 9.65
C PRO A 39 -16.80 18.04 10.27
N ASP A 40 -16.26 16.82 10.34
CA ASP A 40 -17.03 15.68 10.87
C ASP A 40 -17.10 15.73 12.40
N GLU A 41 -18.28 16.07 12.93
CA GLU A 41 -18.58 16.18 14.37
C GLU A 41 -18.32 14.89 15.17
N ARG A 42 -18.16 13.75 14.48
CA ARG A 42 -17.85 12.46 15.11
C ARG A 42 -16.35 12.27 15.39
N VAL A 43 -15.48 13.13 14.87
CA VAL A 43 -14.02 13.02 15.01
C VAL A 43 -13.51 14.08 15.99
N VAL A 44 -13.53 13.74 17.28
CA VAL A 44 -13.13 14.64 18.38
C VAL A 44 -11.61 14.91 18.42
N ALA A 45 -10.81 14.06 17.79
CA ALA A 45 -9.38 14.29 17.61
C ALA A 45 -8.82 13.47 16.43
N GLY A 46 -8.03 14.11 15.57
CA GLY A 46 -7.09 13.42 14.68
C GLY A 46 -7.35 13.48 13.18
N GLY A 47 -8.51 13.96 12.72
CA GLY A 47 -8.83 14.03 11.28
C GLY A 47 -8.71 12.68 10.56
N THR A 48 -9.01 12.64 9.25
CA THR A 48 -8.74 11.44 8.43
C THR A 48 -7.77 11.80 7.33
N LEU A 49 -6.63 11.10 7.28
CA LEU A 49 -5.62 11.32 6.23
C LEU A 49 -5.81 10.35 5.07
N SER A 50 -5.99 10.90 3.87
CA SER A 50 -6.03 10.10 2.65
C SER A 50 -4.63 9.55 2.31
N GLY A 51 -4.42 8.25 2.54
CA GLY A 51 -3.10 7.62 2.41
C GLY A 51 -2.61 7.34 0.98
N ALA A 52 -3.45 7.45 -0.06
CA ALA A 52 -3.05 6.97 -1.40
C ALA A 52 -1.87 7.74 -2.01
N ALA A 53 -1.84 9.06 -1.87
CA ALA A 53 -0.71 9.87 -2.35
C ALA A 53 0.60 9.44 -1.68
N LEU A 54 0.56 9.12 -0.39
CA LEU A 54 1.70 8.61 0.38
C LEU A 54 2.19 7.26 -0.16
N VAL A 55 1.26 6.35 -0.48
CA VAL A 55 1.57 5.04 -1.07
C VAL A 55 2.24 5.21 -2.43
N VAL A 56 1.70 6.07 -3.31
CA VAL A 56 2.29 6.34 -4.62
C VAL A 56 3.69 6.90 -4.49
N VAL A 57 3.91 7.87 -3.60
CA VAL A 57 5.23 8.44 -3.35
C VAL A 57 6.22 7.37 -2.88
N GLY A 58 5.84 6.55 -1.90
CA GLY A 58 6.72 5.50 -1.42
C GLY A 58 7.07 4.51 -2.53
N LEU A 59 6.09 4.03 -3.29
CA LEU A 59 6.32 3.13 -4.44
C LEU A 59 7.28 3.76 -5.47
N LEU A 60 7.07 5.03 -5.85
CA LEU A 60 7.95 5.73 -6.79
C LEU A 60 9.37 5.88 -6.25
N VAL A 61 9.51 6.25 -4.98
CA VAL A 61 10.83 6.40 -4.33
C VAL A 61 11.56 5.06 -4.32
N GLY A 62 10.90 3.98 -3.89
CA GLY A 62 11.48 2.64 -3.91
C GLY A 62 11.92 2.20 -5.31
N TYR A 63 11.05 2.44 -6.29
CA TYR A 63 11.28 2.05 -7.67
C TYR A 63 12.44 2.83 -8.32
N LEU A 64 12.49 4.15 -8.12
CA LEU A 64 13.49 5.03 -8.74
C LEU A 64 14.87 4.95 -8.05
N TYR A 65 14.91 4.52 -6.78
CA TYR A 65 16.15 4.38 -6.01
C TYR A 65 16.71 2.95 -5.99
N TYR A 66 16.11 2.00 -6.71
CA TYR A 66 16.55 0.60 -6.75
C TYR A 66 18.05 0.45 -7.08
N ASP A 67 18.52 1.03 -8.19
CA ASP A 67 19.92 0.90 -8.64
C ASP A 67 20.84 2.06 -8.20
N ARG A 68 20.37 2.92 -7.29
CA ARG A 68 21.18 4.05 -6.84
C ARG A 68 22.14 3.64 -5.71
N PRO A 69 23.35 4.23 -5.65
CA PRO A 69 24.30 3.98 -4.57
C PRO A 69 23.83 4.48 -3.20
N THR A 70 22.80 5.33 -3.19
CA THR A 70 22.22 5.90 -1.98
C THR A 70 21.39 4.86 -1.21
N ASP A 71 21.55 4.83 0.11
CA ASP A 71 20.81 3.92 1.00
C ASP A 71 19.28 4.11 0.87
N ARG A 72 18.62 3.12 0.29
CA ARG A 72 17.19 3.09 -0.06
C ARG A 72 16.29 3.35 1.15
N ARG A 73 16.70 2.86 2.33
CA ARG A 73 15.98 3.07 3.58
C ARG A 73 15.94 4.54 3.96
N ARG A 74 17.03 5.29 3.69
CA ARG A 74 17.11 6.73 3.95
C ARG A 74 16.24 7.52 2.97
N ALA A 75 16.15 7.11 1.71
CA ALA A 75 15.29 7.74 0.72
C ALA A 75 13.80 7.62 1.10
N GLY A 76 13.35 6.42 1.50
CA GLY A 76 11.98 6.19 1.96
C GLY A 76 11.62 7.00 3.21
N ILE A 77 12.46 6.97 4.24
CA ILE A 77 12.24 7.75 5.48
C ILE A 77 12.12 9.23 5.18
N ARG A 78 12.97 9.75 4.30
CA ARG A 78 13.00 11.17 3.97
C ARG A 78 11.81 11.63 3.14
N ALA A 79 11.39 10.81 2.18
CA ALA A 79 10.14 11.05 1.46
C ALA A 79 8.95 11.07 2.43
N GLY A 80 8.94 10.14 3.40
CA GLY A 80 7.93 10.08 4.46
C GLY A 80 7.90 11.33 5.34
N LEU A 81 9.08 11.82 5.76
CA LEU A 81 9.20 13.04 6.56
C LEU A 81 8.78 14.30 5.78
N ALA A 82 9.03 14.33 4.47
CA ALA A 82 8.56 15.43 3.63
C ALA A 82 7.04 15.37 3.43
N ALA A 83 6.49 14.17 3.22
CA ALA A 83 5.06 13.95 3.04
C ALA A 83 4.25 14.20 4.33
N SER A 84 4.83 13.98 5.51
CA SER A 84 4.16 14.23 6.79
C SER A 84 3.84 15.69 7.05
N LEU A 85 4.37 16.63 6.26
CA LEU A 85 3.94 18.04 6.30
C LEU A 85 2.45 18.21 6.01
N ALA A 86 1.79 17.25 5.35
CA ALA A 86 0.33 17.25 5.17
C ALA A 86 -0.46 17.02 6.47
N VAL A 87 0.14 16.36 7.47
CA VAL A 87 -0.50 16.03 8.75
C VAL A 87 -0.82 17.30 9.53
N VAL A 88 0.13 18.25 9.56
CA VAL A 88 0.04 19.47 10.35
C VAL A 88 -1.20 20.32 10.01
N PRO A 89 -1.43 20.75 8.75
CA PRO A 89 -2.58 21.58 8.42
C PRO A 89 -3.92 20.85 8.65
N VAL A 90 -3.99 19.54 8.38
CA VAL A 90 -5.23 18.75 8.60
C VAL A 90 -5.58 18.67 10.09
N TYR A 91 -4.60 18.37 10.93
CA TYR A 91 -4.82 18.25 12.38
C TYR A 91 -5.12 19.61 13.02
N LEU A 92 -4.44 20.67 12.58
CA LEU A 92 -4.72 22.02 13.06
C LEU A 92 -6.13 22.49 12.63
N ALA A 93 -6.53 22.24 11.39
CA ALA A 93 -7.88 22.59 10.93
C ALA A 93 -8.96 21.83 11.70
N THR A 94 -8.74 20.53 11.97
CA THR A 94 -9.64 19.72 12.79
C THR A 94 -9.73 20.29 14.22
N MET A 95 -8.59 20.62 14.84
CA MET A 95 -8.54 21.22 16.17
C MET A 95 -9.32 22.53 16.24
N VAL A 96 -9.11 23.44 15.27
CA VAL A 96 -9.83 24.71 15.19
C VAL A 96 -11.33 24.48 15.08
N SER A 97 -11.76 23.59 14.18
CA SER A 97 -13.18 23.23 14.05
C SER A 97 -13.77 22.69 15.35
N THR A 98 -13.04 21.84 16.09
CA THR A 98 -13.47 21.31 17.38
C THR A 98 -13.57 22.39 18.45
N VAL A 99 -12.61 23.31 18.50
CA VAL A 99 -12.61 24.41 19.48
C VAL A 99 -13.80 25.34 19.26
N GLU A 100 -14.20 25.58 18.01
CA GLU A 100 -15.34 26.44 17.67
C GLU A 100 -16.70 25.78 17.93
N SER A 101 -16.82 24.47 17.73
CA SER A 101 -18.10 23.77 17.76
C SER A 101 -18.41 23.03 19.07
N SER A 102 -17.42 22.81 19.94
CA SER A 102 -17.54 21.92 21.11
C SER A 102 -17.54 22.63 22.46
N SER A 103 -17.91 21.91 23.52
CA SER A 103 -17.82 22.40 24.90
C SER A 103 -16.36 22.78 25.28
N PRO A 104 -16.16 23.73 26.22
CA PRO A 104 -14.82 24.21 26.60
C PRO A 104 -13.91 23.09 27.14
N THR A 105 -14.47 22.06 27.77
CA THR A 105 -13.72 20.88 28.22
C THR A 105 -13.17 20.08 27.03
N ILE A 106 -13.99 19.86 25.99
CA ILE A 106 -13.57 19.15 24.78
C ILE A 106 -12.54 19.98 24.00
N ALA A 107 -12.72 21.30 23.93
CA ALA A 107 -11.75 22.22 23.34
C ALA A 107 -10.39 22.19 24.06
N ALA A 108 -10.37 22.17 25.39
CA ALA A 108 -9.12 22.05 26.15
C ALA A 108 -8.42 20.71 25.89
N VAL A 109 -9.18 19.62 25.84
CA VAL A 109 -8.66 18.28 25.52
C VAL A 109 -8.09 18.25 24.09
N SER A 110 -8.78 18.82 23.10
CA SER A 110 -8.33 18.81 21.70
C SER A 110 -7.00 19.54 21.53
N VAL A 111 -6.81 20.69 22.20
CA VAL A 111 -5.54 21.45 22.17
C VAL A 111 -4.37 20.62 22.72
N VAL A 112 -4.59 19.86 23.78
CA VAL A 112 -3.54 19.01 24.40
C VAL A 112 -3.27 17.75 23.55
N VAL A 113 -4.31 17.14 23.00
CA VAL A 113 -4.19 15.88 22.24
C VAL A 113 -3.65 16.10 20.82
N THR A 114 -3.94 17.24 20.20
CA THR A 114 -3.51 17.56 18.83
C THR A 114 -2.00 17.41 18.59
N PRO A 115 -1.07 17.96 19.41
CA PRO A 115 0.36 17.78 19.19
C PRO A 115 0.81 16.32 19.28
N ILE A 116 0.19 15.53 20.17
CA ILE A 116 0.43 14.09 20.28
C ILE A 116 -0.05 13.40 19.00
N GLY A 117 -1.25 13.76 18.52
CA GLY A 117 -1.80 13.29 17.26
C GLY A 117 -0.91 13.60 16.06
N ILE A 118 -0.34 14.80 15.98
CA ILE A 118 0.61 15.19 14.91
C ILE A 118 1.87 14.32 14.96
N ALA A 119 2.42 14.07 16.16
CA ALA A 119 3.60 13.22 16.32
C ALA A 119 3.33 11.77 15.87
N ILE A 120 2.21 11.20 16.31
CA ILE A 120 1.79 9.84 15.93
C ILE A 120 1.50 9.77 14.42
N GLY A 121 0.73 10.71 13.88
CA GLY A 121 0.40 10.79 12.45
C GLY A 121 1.65 10.91 11.59
N THR A 122 2.61 11.73 12.01
CA THR A 122 3.92 11.83 11.34
C THR A 122 4.66 10.50 11.31
N GLY A 123 4.75 9.82 12.46
CA GLY A 123 5.36 8.50 12.54
C GLY A 123 4.68 7.47 11.63
N PHE A 124 3.35 7.51 11.58
CA PHE A 124 2.54 6.63 10.72
C PHE A 124 2.78 6.92 9.22
N VAL A 125 2.79 8.19 8.80
CA VAL A 125 3.09 8.57 7.41
C VAL A 125 4.49 8.09 7.00
N VAL A 126 5.50 8.30 7.84
CA VAL A 126 6.87 7.83 7.59
C VAL A 126 6.91 6.31 7.44
N LEU A 127 6.19 5.58 8.31
CA LEU A 127 6.10 4.13 8.25
C LEU A 127 5.47 3.67 6.93
N VAL A 128 4.31 4.24 6.55
CA VAL A 128 3.59 3.89 5.31
C VAL A 128 4.47 4.13 4.08
N VAL A 129 5.08 5.31 3.97
CA VAL A 129 5.96 5.66 2.83
C VAL A 129 7.19 4.75 2.79
N SER A 130 7.78 4.41 3.94
CA SER A 130 8.94 3.52 4.01
C SER A 130 8.59 2.09 3.61
N VAL A 131 7.47 1.55 4.08
CA VAL A 131 6.99 0.20 3.72
C VAL A 131 6.69 0.12 2.22
N THR A 132 6.00 1.12 1.69
CA THR A 132 5.67 1.16 0.26
C THR A 132 6.90 1.39 -0.63
N ALA A 133 7.93 2.08 -0.13
CA ALA A 133 9.24 2.13 -0.79
C ALA A 133 9.94 0.78 -0.85
N VAL A 134 9.84 -0.06 0.18
CA VAL A 134 10.35 -1.44 0.09
C VAL A 134 9.61 -2.22 -1.00
N VAL A 135 8.30 -2.03 -1.13
CA VAL A 135 7.52 -2.66 -2.22
C VAL A 135 7.98 -2.17 -3.60
N GLY A 136 8.16 -0.85 -3.77
CA GLY A 136 8.66 -0.26 -5.02
C GLY A 136 10.04 -0.80 -5.44
N ASP A 137 10.94 -0.95 -4.47
CA ASP A 137 12.26 -1.56 -4.65
C ASP A 137 12.16 -3.02 -5.13
N ARG A 138 11.30 -3.82 -4.48
CA ARG A 138 11.07 -5.22 -4.89
C ARG A 138 10.48 -5.32 -6.30
N LEU A 139 9.63 -4.39 -6.70
CA LEU A 139 9.07 -4.32 -8.05
C LEU A 139 10.14 -4.02 -9.10
N ALA A 140 11.05 -3.09 -8.81
CA ALA A 140 12.18 -2.79 -9.68
C ALA A 140 13.14 -3.99 -9.82
N ALA A 141 13.40 -4.71 -8.73
CA ALA A 141 14.20 -5.95 -8.76
C ALA A 141 13.64 -7.00 -9.71
N VAL A 142 12.34 -7.27 -9.63
CA VAL A 142 11.70 -8.27 -10.51
C VAL A 142 11.72 -7.83 -11.98
N ARG A 143 11.67 -6.51 -12.23
CA ARG A 143 11.81 -5.98 -13.59
C ARG A 143 13.22 -6.26 -14.14
N SER A 144 14.27 -6.05 -13.34
CA SER A 144 15.64 -6.33 -13.79
C SER A 144 15.86 -7.83 -14.02
N TRP A 145 15.37 -8.70 -13.13
CA TRP A 145 15.44 -10.16 -13.28
C TRP A 145 14.82 -10.64 -14.60
N ARG A 146 13.67 -10.08 -14.97
CA ARG A 146 12.99 -10.43 -16.23
C ARG A 146 13.70 -9.90 -17.48
N ALA A 147 14.39 -8.77 -17.37
CA ALA A 147 15.21 -8.28 -18.46
C ALA A 147 16.39 -9.24 -18.69
N GLU A 148 17.03 -9.70 -17.62
CA GLU A 148 18.17 -10.63 -17.69
C GLU A 148 17.78 -12.00 -18.26
N VAL A 149 16.64 -12.58 -17.84
CA VAL A 149 16.17 -13.88 -18.39
C VAL A 149 15.84 -13.81 -19.88
N ARG A 150 15.51 -12.62 -20.41
CA ARG A 150 15.27 -12.44 -21.86
C ARG A 150 16.55 -12.36 -22.68
N GLU A 151 17.71 -12.19 -22.06
CA GLU A 151 18.99 -12.18 -22.77
C GLU A 151 19.48 -13.62 -23.01
N PRO A 152 19.67 -14.05 -24.27
CA PRO A 152 20.07 -15.41 -24.59
C PRO A 152 21.54 -15.64 -24.19
N GLY A 153 21.79 -16.26 -23.04
CA GLY A 153 23.16 -16.58 -22.62
C GLY A 153 23.36 -17.34 -21.30
N ARG A 154 22.36 -17.44 -20.42
CA ARG A 154 22.49 -18.16 -19.13
C ARG A 154 21.44 -19.25 -18.99
N VAL A 155 21.69 -20.41 -19.61
CA VAL A 155 20.96 -21.64 -19.27
C VAL A 155 21.80 -22.38 -18.23
N ARG A 156 21.46 -22.22 -16.95
CA ARG A 156 21.96 -23.09 -15.89
C ARG A 156 20.82 -24.05 -15.55
N GLN A 157 20.80 -25.21 -16.20
CA GLN A 157 19.88 -26.30 -15.83
C GLN A 157 20.32 -26.84 -14.48
N GLN A 158 19.60 -26.45 -13.42
CA GLN A 158 19.70 -27.06 -12.12
C GLN A 158 18.31 -27.61 -11.78
N GLU A 159 18.25 -28.86 -11.32
CA GLU A 159 16.99 -29.53 -11.00
C GLU A 159 16.15 -28.68 -10.04
N THR A 160 14.92 -28.41 -10.46
CA THR A 160 14.00 -27.50 -9.79
C THR A 160 13.39 -28.18 -8.58
N ASP A 161 13.89 -27.86 -7.39
CA ASP A 161 13.16 -28.17 -6.16
C ASP A 161 11.92 -27.26 -6.12
N GLY A 162 10.74 -27.85 -6.33
CA GLY A 162 9.51 -27.12 -6.62
C GLY A 162 9.18 -26.10 -5.54
N SER A 163 9.31 -24.81 -5.84
CA SER A 163 8.95 -23.72 -4.92
C SER A 163 7.52 -23.91 -4.40
N SER A 164 7.34 -24.09 -3.09
CA SER A 164 6.04 -24.28 -2.44
C SER A 164 5.22 -22.99 -2.28
N TRP A 165 5.75 -21.83 -2.69
CA TRP A 165 5.08 -20.54 -2.44
C TRP A 165 3.76 -20.36 -3.21
N TRP A 166 3.55 -21.03 -4.36
CA TRP A 166 2.25 -20.97 -5.05
C TRP A 166 1.09 -21.56 -4.23
N LEU A 167 1.34 -22.41 -3.24
CA LEU A 167 0.27 -23.00 -2.41
C LEU A 167 -0.56 -21.91 -1.74
N TYR A 168 0.07 -20.81 -1.30
CA TYR A 168 -0.65 -19.67 -0.72
C TYR A 168 -1.57 -19.00 -1.75
N VAL A 169 -1.14 -18.91 -3.01
CA VAL A 169 -1.97 -18.39 -4.11
C VAL A 169 -3.13 -19.34 -4.41
N ALA A 170 -2.90 -20.66 -4.41
CA ALA A 170 -3.95 -21.66 -4.61
C ALA A 170 -5.00 -21.63 -3.49
N VAL A 171 -4.55 -21.55 -2.22
CA VAL A 171 -5.44 -21.39 -1.06
C VAL A 171 -6.28 -20.13 -1.19
N TYR A 172 -5.68 -19.01 -1.60
CA TYR A 172 -6.41 -17.77 -1.84
C TYR A 172 -7.49 -17.92 -2.92
N VAL A 173 -7.13 -18.52 -4.06
CA VAL A 173 -8.06 -18.74 -5.18
C VAL A 173 -9.24 -19.62 -4.78
N ALA A 174 -9.02 -20.61 -3.90
CA ALA A 174 -10.09 -21.47 -3.37
C ALA A 174 -10.95 -20.77 -2.30
N LEU A 175 -10.36 -19.89 -1.49
CA LEU A 175 -11.05 -19.21 -0.38
C LEU A 175 -12.02 -18.12 -0.86
N VAL A 176 -11.66 -17.34 -1.88
CA VAL A 176 -12.47 -16.19 -2.32
C VAL A 176 -13.89 -16.56 -2.77
N PRO A 177 -14.13 -17.62 -3.55
CA PRO A 177 -15.49 -18.03 -3.91
C PRO A 177 -16.36 -18.39 -2.70
N VAL A 178 -15.77 -19.03 -1.68
CA VAL A 178 -16.45 -19.35 -0.42
C VAL A 178 -16.81 -18.07 0.33
N ALA A 179 -15.85 -17.12 0.41
CA ALA A 179 -16.06 -15.83 1.04
C ALA A 179 -17.15 -15.01 0.34
N ALA A 180 -17.10 -14.93 -0.99
CA ALA A 180 -18.09 -14.24 -1.80
C ALA A 180 -19.48 -14.89 -1.67
N GLY A 181 -19.58 -16.22 -1.74
CA GLY A 181 -20.83 -16.94 -1.57
C GLY A 181 -21.48 -16.68 -0.20
N TYR A 182 -20.68 -16.62 0.87
CA TYR A 182 -21.18 -16.28 2.20
C TYR A 182 -21.64 -14.81 2.27
N VAL A 183 -20.78 -13.87 1.89
CA VAL A 183 -21.02 -12.42 2.06
C VAL A 183 -22.17 -11.92 1.19
N PHE A 184 -22.32 -12.43 -0.03
CA PHE A 184 -23.36 -11.99 -0.95
C PHE A 184 -24.60 -12.89 -0.94
N GLY A 185 -24.46 -14.15 -0.53
CA GLY A 185 -25.57 -15.11 -0.50
C GLY A 185 -26.34 -15.15 0.82
N ILE A 186 -25.72 -14.75 1.94
CA ILE A 186 -26.34 -14.76 3.26
C ILE A 186 -26.61 -13.34 3.71
N VAL A 187 -27.88 -12.94 3.66
CA VAL A 187 -28.33 -11.68 4.29
C VAL A 187 -28.17 -11.84 5.80
N PRO A 188 -27.40 -10.98 6.50
CA PRO A 188 -27.21 -11.10 7.94
C PRO A 188 -28.56 -10.98 8.66
N ARG A 189 -28.97 -12.04 9.36
CA ARG A 189 -30.23 -12.06 10.14
C ARG A 189 -30.01 -11.82 11.63
N ASP A 190 -28.77 -12.05 12.07
CA ASP A 190 -28.35 -11.98 13.46
C ASP A 190 -26.86 -11.58 13.55
N LEU A 191 -26.45 -11.16 14.75
CA LEU A 191 -25.10 -10.68 15.05
C LEU A 191 -24.03 -11.74 14.75
N GLY A 192 -24.35 -13.03 14.91
CA GLY A 192 -23.45 -14.15 14.60
C GLY A 192 -23.13 -14.25 13.12
N SER A 193 -24.17 -14.21 12.25
CA SER A 193 -23.98 -14.21 10.79
C SER A 193 -23.15 -13.02 10.29
N GLY A 194 -23.35 -11.83 10.88
CA GLY A 194 -22.55 -10.64 10.57
C GLY A 194 -21.07 -10.80 10.96
N LEU A 195 -20.80 -11.34 12.17
CA LEU A 195 -19.44 -11.58 12.66
C LEU A 195 -18.69 -12.60 11.80
N VAL A 196 -19.35 -13.68 11.39
CA VAL A 196 -18.75 -14.69 10.51
C VAL A 196 -18.39 -14.07 9.16
N GLY A 197 -19.27 -13.26 8.57
CA GLY A 197 -18.97 -12.53 7.33
C GLY A 197 -17.76 -11.61 7.47
N ALA A 198 -17.70 -10.83 8.55
CA ALA A 198 -16.57 -9.94 8.83
C ALA A 198 -15.25 -10.70 9.02
N LEU A 199 -15.26 -11.79 9.79
CA LEU A 199 -14.10 -12.66 9.99
C LEU A 199 -13.62 -13.30 8.69
N LEU A 200 -14.55 -13.71 7.83
CA LEU A 200 -14.24 -14.34 6.54
C LEU A 200 -13.62 -13.34 5.57
N VAL A 201 -14.11 -12.09 5.53
CA VAL A 201 -13.49 -10.99 4.76
C VAL A 201 -12.10 -10.66 5.31
N LEU A 202 -11.93 -10.60 6.63
CA LEU A 202 -10.63 -10.38 7.27
C LEU A 202 -9.64 -11.48 6.91
N LEU A 203 -10.04 -12.74 7.07
CA LEU A 203 -9.23 -13.91 6.71
C LEU A 203 -8.84 -13.87 5.24
N THR A 204 -9.80 -13.59 4.34
CA THR A 204 -9.55 -13.47 2.90
C THR A 204 -8.54 -12.37 2.58
N THR A 205 -8.60 -11.25 3.29
CA THR A 205 -7.66 -10.14 3.13
C THR A 205 -6.25 -10.51 3.59
N VAL A 206 -6.12 -11.21 4.73
CA VAL A 206 -4.83 -11.71 5.21
C VAL A 206 -4.24 -12.71 4.22
N VAL A 207 -5.04 -13.64 3.72
CA VAL A 207 -4.61 -14.64 2.73
C VAL A 207 -4.25 -13.97 1.40
N ALA A 208 -4.95 -12.91 0.98
CA ALA A 208 -4.58 -12.11 -0.18
C ALA A 208 -3.20 -11.48 -0.02
N ALA A 209 -2.91 -10.87 1.13
CA ALA A 209 -1.60 -10.29 1.42
C ALA A 209 -0.48 -11.35 1.36
N LEU A 210 -0.73 -12.54 1.92
CA LEU A 210 0.19 -13.68 1.82
C LEU A 210 0.37 -14.14 0.38
N ALA A 211 -0.70 -14.19 -0.42
CA ALA A 211 -0.63 -14.53 -1.84
C ALA A 211 0.26 -13.54 -2.60
N LEU A 212 0.11 -12.23 -2.38
CA LEU A 212 0.97 -11.21 -3.02
C LEU A 212 2.45 -11.37 -2.64
N VAL A 213 2.75 -11.61 -1.36
CA VAL A 213 4.13 -11.88 -0.88
C VAL A 213 4.67 -13.17 -1.50
N SER A 214 3.83 -14.19 -1.62
CA SER A 214 4.22 -15.47 -2.18
C SER A 214 4.56 -15.38 -3.66
N VAL A 215 3.85 -14.57 -4.45
CA VAL A 215 4.17 -14.31 -5.87
C VAL A 215 5.55 -13.67 -6.00
N TYR A 216 5.91 -12.73 -5.12
CA TYR A 216 7.25 -12.14 -5.11
C TYR A 216 8.33 -13.16 -4.70
N ARG A 217 8.09 -13.93 -3.62
CA ARG A 217 9.03 -14.97 -3.16
C ARG A 217 9.26 -16.04 -4.20
N ASP A 218 8.21 -16.42 -4.91
CA ASP A 218 8.27 -17.37 -6.00
C ASP A 218 9.04 -16.81 -7.19
N ALA A 219 8.77 -15.55 -7.58
CA ALA A 219 9.53 -14.87 -8.63
C ALA A 219 11.03 -14.85 -8.35
N LYS A 220 11.39 -14.58 -7.09
CA LYS A 220 12.78 -14.57 -6.64
C LYS A 220 13.41 -15.95 -6.76
N ARG A 221 12.75 -17.00 -6.27
CA ARG A 221 13.27 -18.37 -6.36
C ARG A 221 13.44 -18.82 -7.82
N LEU A 222 12.42 -18.63 -8.65
CA LEU A 222 12.48 -18.96 -10.07
C LEU A 222 13.67 -18.27 -10.77
N TYR A 223 13.95 -17.02 -10.42
CA TYR A 223 15.12 -16.32 -10.94
C TYR A 223 16.44 -16.91 -10.42
N GLU A 224 16.55 -17.19 -9.11
CA GLU A 224 17.74 -17.80 -8.51
C GLU A 224 18.03 -19.21 -9.08
N ASP A 225 16.97 -19.96 -9.41
CA ASP A 225 17.02 -21.31 -9.96
C ASP A 225 17.24 -21.33 -11.49
N GLY A 226 17.37 -20.16 -12.13
CA GLY A 226 17.62 -20.06 -13.57
C GLY A 226 16.42 -20.43 -14.46
N SER A 227 15.19 -20.32 -13.94
CA SER A 227 13.96 -20.61 -14.68
C SER A 227 13.86 -19.74 -15.94
N PRO A 228 13.43 -20.30 -17.09
CA PRO A 228 13.19 -19.53 -18.31
C PRO A 228 11.99 -18.56 -18.19
N TRP A 229 11.21 -18.68 -17.11
CA TRP A 229 10.07 -17.82 -16.83
C TRP A 229 10.15 -17.22 -15.42
N VAL A 230 9.99 -15.91 -15.35
CA VAL A 230 9.85 -15.14 -14.10
C VAL A 230 8.54 -14.34 -14.17
N PRO A 231 7.66 -14.44 -13.16
CA PRO A 231 6.34 -13.81 -13.19
C PRO A 231 6.40 -12.28 -13.17
N ASN A 232 5.38 -11.65 -13.76
CA ASN A 232 5.22 -10.20 -13.73
C ASN A 232 4.69 -9.68 -12.40
N VAL A 233 5.55 -9.58 -11.38
CA VAL A 233 5.13 -9.13 -10.03
C VAL A 233 4.46 -7.74 -10.07
N LEU A 234 4.82 -6.84 -10.98
CA LEU A 234 4.13 -5.56 -11.13
C LEU A 234 2.68 -5.73 -11.57
N ALA A 235 2.41 -6.60 -12.55
CA ALA A 235 1.04 -6.91 -12.93
C ALA A 235 0.31 -7.67 -11.81
N TYR A 236 0.97 -8.64 -11.19
CA TYR A 236 0.35 -9.52 -10.21
C TYR A 236 0.07 -8.86 -8.85
N VAL A 237 0.88 -7.88 -8.45
CA VAL A 237 0.75 -7.17 -7.16
C VAL A 237 0.22 -5.75 -7.35
N GLY A 238 0.65 -5.06 -8.41
CA GLY A 238 0.25 -3.69 -8.67
C GLY A 238 -1.20 -3.54 -9.11
N VAL A 239 -1.72 -4.46 -9.93
CA VAL A 239 -3.11 -4.36 -10.44
C VAL A 239 -4.15 -4.49 -9.32
N PRO A 240 -4.05 -5.45 -8.37
CA PRO A 240 -4.97 -5.51 -7.24
C PRO A 240 -4.92 -4.26 -6.34
N VAL A 241 -3.71 -3.75 -6.04
CA VAL A 241 -3.55 -2.53 -5.25
C VAL A 241 -4.13 -1.31 -5.97
N ALA A 242 -3.93 -1.21 -7.28
CA ALA A 242 -4.55 -0.16 -8.09
C ALA A 242 -6.08 -0.27 -8.07
N ALA A 243 -6.63 -1.48 -8.12
CA ALA A 243 -8.08 -1.69 -8.03
C ALA A 243 -8.67 -1.26 -6.68
N PHE A 244 -7.95 -1.48 -5.57
CA PHE A 244 -8.33 -0.92 -4.26
C PHE A 244 -8.49 0.60 -4.33
N VAL A 245 -7.44 1.27 -4.83
CA VAL A 245 -7.36 2.73 -4.91
C VAL A 245 -8.45 3.29 -5.81
N VAL A 246 -8.62 2.71 -7.01
CA VAL A 246 -9.64 3.13 -7.97
C VAL A 246 -11.03 2.92 -7.39
N GLY A 247 -11.33 1.74 -6.82
CA GLY A 247 -12.63 1.46 -6.22
C GLY A 247 -12.98 2.42 -5.08
N TYR A 248 -12.00 2.71 -4.21
CA TYR A 248 -12.17 3.69 -3.13
C TYR A 248 -12.49 5.09 -3.65
N TYR A 249 -11.68 5.61 -4.58
CA TYR A 249 -11.86 6.98 -5.09
C TYR A 249 -13.08 7.15 -5.98
N VAL A 250 -13.37 6.18 -6.84
CA VAL A 250 -14.61 6.20 -7.65
C VAL A 250 -15.81 6.30 -6.73
N THR A 251 -15.88 5.49 -5.68
CA THR A 251 -17.01 5.55 -4.73
C THR A 251 -17.07 6.88 -4.00
N THR A 252 -15.92 7.39 -3.55
CA THR A 252 -15.82 8.66 -2.81
C THR A 252 -16.25 9.86 -3.67
N LEU A 253 -15.87 9.88 -4.95
CA LEU A 253 -16.16 10.98 -5.87
C LEU A 253 -17.57 10.88 -6.49
N SER A 254 -18.11 9.67 -6.61
CA SER A 254 -19.41 9.42 -7.26
C SER A 254 -20.60 9.55 -6.30
N ALA A 255 -20.36 9.91 -5.03
CA ALA A 255 -21.38 10.04 -3.98
C ALA A 255 -22.30 8.80 -3.86
N TRP A 256 -21.73 7.60 -4.04
CA TRP A 256 -22.48 6.36 -3.85
C TRP A 256 -22.83 6.19 -2.38
N GLU A 257 -24.02 5.62 -2.10
CA GLU A 257 -24.45 5.31 -0.73
C GLU A 257 -23.61 4.20 -0.07
N ALA A 258 -22.79 3.48 -0.86
CA ALA A 258 -21.92 2.43 -0.37
C ALA A 258 -20.68 3.00 0.34
N PRO A 259 -20.24 2.40 1.47
CA PRO A 259 -19.00 2.80 2.13
C PRO A 259 -17.79 2.61 1.19
N ALA A 260 -17.06 3.69 0.89
CA ALA A 260 -15.92 3.67 -0.03
C ALA A 260 -14.82 2.66 0.36
N ALA A 261 -14.57 2.49 1.67
CA ALA A 261 -13.62 1.50 2.18
C ALA A 261 -14.04 0.06 1.81
N ALA A 262 -15.34 -0.25 1.89
CA ALA A 262 -15.85 -1.56 1.54
C ALA A 262 -15.73 -1.82 0.04
N VAL A 263 -16.10 -0.85 -0.80
CA VAL A 263 -15.98 -0.97 -2.27
C VAL A 263 -14.52 -1.13 -2.69
N GLY A 264 -13.60 -0.36 -2.10
CA GLY A 264 -12.16 -0.52 -2.31
C GLY A 264 -11.69 -1.93 -1.93
N GLN A 265 -12.09 -2.43 -0.77
CA GLN A 265 -11.72 -3.76 -0.29
C GLN A 265 -12.27 -4.89 -1.19
N TYR A 266 -13.53 -4.81 -1.63
CA TYR A 266 -14.10 -5.80 -2.55
C TYR A 266 -13.45 -5.74 -3.94
N SER A 267 -13.13 -4.54 -4.43
CA SER A 267 -12.39 -4.36 -5.68
C SER A 267 -11.00 -4.99 -5.59
N PHE A 268 -10.30 -4.78 -4.48
CA PHE A 268 -9.02 -5.44 -4.20
C PHE A 268 -9.13 -6.96 -4.23
N ILE A 269 -10.07 -7.53 -3.46
CA ILE A 269 -10.23 -8.99 -3.35
C ILE A 269 -10.61 -9.60 -4.71
N GLY A 270 -11.58 -9.01 -5.42
CA GLY A 270 -12.02 -9.54 -6.72
C GLY A 270 -10.92 -9.49 -7.78
N VAL A 271 -10.21 -8.36 -7.88
CA VAL A 271 -9.11 -8.22 -8.85
C VAL A 271 -7.91 -9.06 -8.46
N CYS A 272 -7.56 -9.13 -7.16
CA CYS A 272 -6.51 -10.03 -6.66
C CYS A 272 -6.82 -11.49 -7.01
N TRP A 273 -8.07 -11.91 -6.90
CA TRP A 273 -8.47 -13.27 -7.27
C TRP A 273 -8.29 -13.54 -8.76
N ALA A 274 -8.78 -12.67 -9.64
CA ALA A 274 -8.61 -12.83 -11.09
C ALA A 274 -7.13 -12.91 -11.48
N VAL A 275 -6.32 -12.01 -10.91
CA VAL A 275 -4.87 -11.94 -11.12
C VAL A 275 -4.15 -13.19 -10.58
N ALA A 276 -4.57 -13.71 -9.42
CA ALA A 276 -4.06 -14.96 -8.85
C ALA A 276 -4.38 -16.19 -9.71
N VAL A 277 -5.58 -16.26 -10.28
CA VAL A 277 -5.96 -17.32 -11.24
C VAL A 277 -5.06 -17.29 -12.47
N VAL A 278 -4.88 -16.11 -13.08
CA VAL A 278 -3.98 -15.93 -14.24
C VAL A 278 -2.56 -16.36 -13.90
N TYR A 279 -2.05 -15.97 -12.72
CA TYR A 279 -0.71 -16.38 -12.26
C TYR A 279 -0.56 -17.90 -12.19
N LEU A 280 -1.54 -18.63 -11.63
CA LEU A 280 -1.48 -20.09 -11.54
C LEU A 280 -1.52 -20.77 -12.92
N VAL A 281 -2.32 -20.22 -13.85
CA VAL A 281 -2.38 -20.71 -15.23
C VAL A 281 -1.06 -20.49 -15.96
N ASP A 282 -0.49 -19.30 -15.87
CA ASP A 282 0.78 -18.95 -16.51
C ASP A 282 1.94 -19.78 -15.94
N ARG A 283 1.99 -19.93 -14.62
CA ARG A 283 2.98 -20.79 -13.95
C ARG A 283 2.88 -22.23 -14.43
N ARG A 284 1.67 -22.80 -14.51
CA ARG A 284 1.47 -24.18 -14.99
C ARG A 284 1.97 -24.34 -16.43
N ARG A 285 1.64 -23.38 -17.31
CA ARG A 285 2.10 -23.38 -18.71
C ARG A 285 3.63 -23.33 -18.81
N ALA A 286 4.26 -22.48 -18.01
CA ALA A 286 5.72 -22.36 -17.97
C ALA A 286 6.38 -23.65 -17.49
N THR A 287 5.83 -24.32 -16.47
CA THR A 287 6.37 -25.61 -15.98
C THR A 287 6.16 -26.78 -16.94
N THR A 288 5.12 -26.75 -17.79
CA THR A 288 4.88 -27.82 -18.78
C THR A 288 5.64 -27.63 -20.10
N ALA A 289 6.13 -26.42 -20.36
CA ALA A 289 6.85 -26.08 -21.58
C ALA A 289 8.39 -26.16 -21.42
N ALA A 290 8.87 -26.31 -20.19
CA ALA A 290 10.27 -26.56 -19.83
C ALA A 290 10.54 -28.07 -19.75
#